data_AF-A0A4Q3GYZ3-F1
#
_entry.id   AF-A0A4Q3GYZ3-F1
#
_cell.length_a   1.000
_cell.length_b   1.000
_cell.length_c   1.000
_cell.angle_alpha   90.00
_cell.angle_beta   90.00
_cell.angle_gamma   90.00
#
_symmetry.space_group_name_H-M   'P 1'
#
loop_
_entity.id
_entity.type
_entity.pdbx_description
1 polymer ?
#
loop_
_entity_poly.entity_id
_entity_poly.type
_entity_poly.pdbx_seq_one_letter_code
_entity_poly.pdbx_strand_id
1 'polypeptide(L)'
;SISVALRDHGLHRSPNSGWPESAMAGALDIALAGPRSYAGEQVMEPMQNSAGRKNIGPTDIDSAIEVFWSACSVLLVVVLIAGLVSDFIV
;
A
#
# COMPACT_ATOMS: atom_id res chain seq x y z
N SER A 1 -2.38 -2.74 5.81
CA SER A 1 -2.67 -4.09 6.29
C SER A 1 -3.38 -4.85 5.19
N ILE A 2 -3.32 -6.18 5.22
CA ILE A 2 -4.00 -7.03 4.24
C ILE A 2 -5.53 -6.85 4.32
N SER A 3 -6.08 -6.65 5.51
CA SER A 3 -7.52 -6.42 5.71
C SER A 3 -8.03 -5.15 5.02
N VAL A 4 -7.29 -4.04 5.12
CA VAL A 4 -7.62 -2.80 4.43
C VAL A 4 -7.46 -2.97 2.91
N ALA A 5 -6.43 -3.69 2.46
CA ALA A 5 -6.27 -4.03 1.04
C ALA A 5 -7.52 -4.73 0.50
N LEU A 6 -7.96 -5.81 1.15
CA LEU A 6 -9.14 -6.58 0.75
C LEU A 6 -10.44 -5.77 0.81
N ARG A 7 -10.58 -4.87 1.79
CA ARG A 7 -11.79 -4.06 1.97
C ARG A 7 -11.87 -2.92 0.97
N ASP A 8 -10.76 -2.22 0.74
CA ASP A 8 -10.77 -0.89 0.11
C ASP A 8 -10.13 -0.89 -1.29
N HIS A 9 -9.55 -1.99 -1.81
CA HIS A 9 -8.85 -1.97 -3.10
C HIS A 9 -9.70 -1.45 -4.27
N GLY A 10 -11.01 -1.68 -4.23
CA GLY A 10 -11.96 -1.23 -5.27
C GLY A 10 -12.31 0.25 -5.21
N LEU A 11 -11.87 0.98 -4.18
CA LEU A 11 -12.10 2.43 -4.07
C LEU A 11 -11.20 3.23 -5.00
N HIS A 12 -10.05 2.70 -5.37
CA HIS A 12 -9.16 3.32 -6.34
C HIS A 12 -9.60 2.96 -7.77
N ARG A 13 -9.57 3.93 -8.70
CA ARG A 13 -9.99 3.72 -10.09
C ARG A 13 -9.18 2.66 -10.84
N SER A 14 -7.90 2.52 -10.47
CA SER A 14 -6.99 1.54 -11.06
C SER A 14 -6.89 0.34 -10.11
N PRO A 15 -7.31 -0.87 -10.55
CA PRO A 15 -7.15 -2.07 -9.74
C PRO A 15 -5.67 -2.35 -9.46
N ASN A 16 -4.77 -1.99 -10.37
CA ASN A 16 -3.33 -2.21 -10.19
C ASN A 16 -2.75 -1.39 -9.03
N SER A 17 -3.27 -0.19 -8.73
CA SER A 17 -2.80 0.59 -7.59
C SER A 17 -3.72 0.52 -6.36
N GLY A 18 -4.99 0.15 -6.52
CA GLY A 18 -5.92 0.01 -5.38
C GLY A 18 -5.48 -1.00 -4.32
N TRP A 19 -4.98 -2.17 -4.73
CA TRP A 19 -4.45 -3.18 -3.81
C TRP A 19 -3.25 -2.67 -2.99
N PRO A 20 -2.13 -2.23 -3.62
CA PRO A 20 -0.97 -1.78 -2.86
C PRO A 20 -1.22 -0.49 -2.08
N GLU A 21 -2.00 0.46 -2.60
CA GLU A 21 -2.30 1.71 -1.89
C GLU A 21 -3.16 1.45 -0.63
N SER A 22 -4.21 0.63 -0.72
CA SER A 22 -4.99 0.23 0.44
C SER A 22 -4.16 -0.57 1.45
N ALA A 23 -3.26 -1.44 0.97
CA ALA A 23 -2.34 -2.16 1.83
C ALA A 23 -1.41 -1.20 2.59
N MET A 24 -0.84 -0.19 1.92
CA MET A 24 0.00 0.84 2.53
C MET A 24 -0.79 1.68 3.53
N ALA A 25 -1.98 2.16 3.16
CA ALA A 25 -2.86 2.96 4.02
C ALA A 25 -3.12 2.26 5.35
N GLY A 26 -3.49 0.98 5.32
CA GLY A 26 -3.69 0.23 6.56
C GLY A 26 -2.41 -0.22 7.27
N ALA A 27 -1.22 -0.15 6.65
CA ALA A 27 0.04 -0.55 7.26
C ALA A 27 0.62 0.58 8.11
N LEU A 28 0.46 1.82 7.62
CA LEU A 28 0.87 3.05 8.30
C LEU A 28 -0.24 3.65 9.19
N ASP A 29 -1.42 3.03 9.18
CA ASP A 29 -2.65 3.55 9.81
C ASP A 29 -2.97 5.00 9.40
N ILE A 30 -2.91 5.25 8.09
CA ILE A 30 -3.22 6.54 7.47
C ILE A 30 -4.37 6.39 6.48
N ALA A 31 -5.06 7.49 6.19
CA ALA A 31 -6.06 7.55 5.13
C ALA A 31 -5.46 8.14 3.84
N LEU A 32 -5.68 7.48 2.70
CA LEU A 32 -5.13 7.86 1.39
C LEU A 32 -6.23 8.12 0.34
N ALA A 33 -5.83 8.58 -0.86
CA ALA A 33 -6.67 9.03 -1.97
C ALA A 33 -7.48 10.29 -1.62
N GLY A 34 -8.68 10.14 -1.06
CA GLY A 34 -9.48 11.22 -0.47
C GLY A 34 -9.73 12.46 -1.35
N PRO A 35 -10.28 13.54 -0.77
CA PRO A 35 -10.29 14.82 -1.45
C PRO A 35 -8.85 15.32 -1.60
N ARG A 36 -8.34 15.37 -2.84
CA ARG A 36 -7.02 15.92 -3.15
C ARG A 36 -7.13 17.12 -4.07
N SER A 37 -6.21 18.07 -3.93
CA SER A 37 -6.09 19.19 -4.87
C SER A 37 -5.21 18.77 -6.04
N TYR A 38 -5.73 18.87 -7.25
CA TYR A 38 -4.99 18.62 -8.48
C TYR A 38 -5.15 19.83 -9.40
N ALA A 39 -4.05 20.51 -9.70
CA ALA A 39 -4.05 21.74 -10.50
C ALA A 39 -5.02 22.84 -9.98
N GLY A 40 -5.25 22.90 -8.67
CA GLY A 40 -6.16 23.86 -8.04
C GLY A 40 -7.62 23.40 -7.99
N GLU A 41 -7.97 22.29 -8.63
CA GLU A 41 -9.30 21.68 -8.53
C GLU A 41 -9.32 20.61 -7.45
N GLN A 42 -10.40 20.58 -6.67
CA GLN A 42 -10.61 19.54 -5.67
C GLN A 42 -11.22 18.30 -6.33
N VAL A 43 -10.45 17.21 -6.33
CA VAL A 43 -10.89 15.91 -6.82
C VAL A 43 -11.39 15.10 -5.63
N MET A 44 -12.67 14.77 -5.64
CA MET A 44 -13.34 13.99 -4.58
C MET A 44 -13.23 12.49 -4.86
N GLU A 45 -12.10 11.88 -4.52
CA GLU A 45 -11.94 10.42 -4.56
C GLU A 45 -12.29 9.79 -3.18
N PRO A 46 -12.85 8.57 -3.14
CA PRO A 46 -13.09 7.89 -1.88
C PRO A 46 -11.78 7.68 -1.10
N MET A 47 -11.82 7.81 0.22
CA MET A 47 -10.65 7.54 1.05
C MET A 47 -10.45 6.04 1.25
N GLN A 48 -9.25 5.55 0.96
CA GLN A 48 -8.80 4.24 1.44
C GLN A 48 -8.39 4.37 2.91
N ASN A 49 -8.76 3.39 3.74
CA ASN A 49 -8.58 3.43 5.18
C ASN A 49 -9.10 4.71 5.85
N SER A 50 -10.35 5.10 5.55
CA SER A 50 -10.94 6.38 5.98
C SER A 50 -10.91 6.68 7.49
N ALA A 51 -10.80 5.64 8.33
CA ALA A 51 -10.66 5.72 9.78
C ALA A 51 -9.23 6.01 10.27
N GLY A 52 -8.23 5.82 9.41
CA GLY A 52 -6.82 6.10 9.73
C GLY A 52 -6.52 7.59 9.86
N ARG A 53 -5.30 7.90 10.28
CA ARG A 53 -4.84 9.28 10.46
C ARG A 53 -4.86 10.06 9.14
N LYS A 54 -5.34 11.31 9.20
CA LYS A 54 -5.42 12.23 8.04
C LYS A 54 -4.37 13.34 8.05
N ASN A 55 -3.86 13.68 9.24
CA ASN A 55 -2.77 14.63 9.40
C ASN A 55 -1.45 13.89 9.16
N ILE A 56 -1.13 13.66 7.89
CA ILE A 56 0.10 13.00 7.44
C ILE A 56 1.15 14.04 7.04
N GLY A 57 2.42 13.69 7.22
CA GLY A 57 3.55 14.56 6.97
C GLY A 57 4.78 13.83 6.42
N PRO A 58 5.92 14.52 6.31
CA PRO A 58 7.14 13.96 5.72
C PRO A 58 7.61 12.66 6.40
N THR A 59 7.42 12.51 7.70
CA THR A 59 7.79 11.29 8.44
C THR A 59 7.02 10.06 7.98
N ASP A 60 5.77 10.22 7.51
CA ASP A 60 4.99 9.11 6.97
C ASP A 60 5.54 8.65 5.61
N ILE A 61 6.26 9.52 4.87
CA ILE A 61 6.96 9.14 3.63
C ILE A 61 8.13 8.21 3.97
N ASP A 62 8.92 8.55 4.98
CA ASP A 62 10.03 7.71 5.44
C ASP A 62 9.52 6.34 5.89
N SER A 63 8.43 6.30 6.67
CA SER A 63 7.78 5.04 7.07
C SER A 63 7.22 4.27 5.86
N ALA A 64 6.66 4.94 4.85
CA ALA A 64 6.19 4.27 3.62
C ALA A 64 7.36 3.64 2.83
N ILE A 65 8.50 4.32 2.77
CA ILE A 65 9.72 3.82 2.14
C ILE A 65 10.25 2.60 2.89
N GLU A 66 10.25 2.63 4.23
CA GLU A 66 10.64 1.46 5.04
C GLU A 66 9.74 0.25 4.79
N VAL A 67 8.41 0.45 4.73
CA VAL A 67 7.45 -0.62 4.38
C VAL A 67 7.74 -1.17 2.98
N PHE A 68 8.03 -0.29 2.01
CA PHE A 68 8.37 -0.71 0.66
C PHE A 68 9.66 -1.56 0.62
N TRP A 69 10.73 -1.12 1.27
CA TRP A 69 11.98 -1.88 1.34
C TRP A 69 11.82 -3.22 2.06
N SER A 70 11.02 -3.25 3.12
CA SER A 70 10.68 -4.48 3.83
C SER A 70 9.93 -5.46 2.91
N ALA A 71 8.92 -4.98 2.17
CA ALA A 71 8.16 -5.79 1.23
C ALA A 71 9.05 -6.37 0.11
N CYS A 72 9.93 -5.56 -0.47
CA CYS A 72 10.91 -6.01 -1.47
C CYS A 72 11.87 -7.06 -0.91
N SER A 73 12.37 -6.87 0.31
CA SER A 73 13.27 -7.82 0.97
C SER A 73 12.58 -9.15 1.27
N VAL A 74 11.33 -9.12 1.75
CA VAL A 74 10.52 -10.34 1.96
C VAL A 74 10.28 -11.06 0.64
N LEU A 75 9.91 -10.34 -0.42
CA LEU A 75 9.71 -10.93 -1.75
C LEU A 75 10.98 -11.61 -2.26
N LEU A 76 12.14 -10.95 -2.13
CA LEU A 76 13.43 -11.52 -2.51
C LEU A 76 13.71 -12.82 -1.74
N VAL A 77 13.53 -12.84 -0.42
CA VAL A 77 13.74 -14.04 0.40
C VAL A 77 12.78 -15.17 -0.02
N VAL A 78 11.51 -14.87 -0.27
CA VAL A 78 10.53 -15.87 -0.73
C VAL A 78 10.94 -16.46 -2.08
N VAL A 79 11.40 -15.63 -3.03
CA VAL A 79 11.87 -16.08 -4.34
C VAL A 79 13.12 -16.96 -4.21
N LEU A 80 14.08 -16.59 -3.36
CA LEU A 80 15.28 -17.38 -3.11
C LEU A 80 14.94 -18.75 -2.50
N ILE A 81 14.04 -18.78 -1.51
CA ILE A 81 13.58 -20.03 -0.90
C ILE A 81 12.85 -20.89 -1.93
N ALA A 82 11.96 -20.30 -2.73
CA ALA A 82 11.23 -21.04 -3.77
C ALA A 82 12.19 -21.65 -4.81
N GLY A 83 13.23 -20.92 -5.22
CA GLY A 83 14.28 -21.44 -6.11
C GLY A 83 15.02 -22.62 -5.49
N LEU A 84 15.51 -22.48 -4.26
CA LEU A 84 16.20 -23.57 -3.55
C LEU A 84 15.32 -24.82 -3.37
N VAL A 85 14.03 -24.64 -3.10
CA VAL A 85 13.07 -25.74 -2.99
C VAL A 85 12.83 -26.39 -4.36
N SER A 86 12.73 -25.60 -5.44
CA SER A 86 12.56 -26.17 -6.78
C SER A 86 13.75 -27.04 -7.20
N ASP A 87 14.98 -26.64 -6.86
CA ASP A 87 16.19 -27.41 -7.16
C ASP A 87 16.29 -28.72 -6.35
N PHE A 88 15.53 -28.85 -5.25
CA PHE A 88 15.49 -30.06 -4.43
C PHE A 88 14.38 -31.04 -4.86
N ILE A 89 13.37 -30.54 -5.57
CA ILE A 89 12.20 -31.32 -6.01
C ILE A 89 12.37 -31.85 -7.44
N VAL A 90 13.18 -31.19 -8.27
CA VAL A 90 13.55 -31.60 -9.64
C VAL A 90 14.82 -32.43 -9.64
#